data_AF-A0A923IQR5-F1
#
_entry.id   AF-A0A923IQR5-F1
#
_cell.length_a   1.000
_cell.length_b   1.000
_cell.length_c   1.000
_cell.angle_alpha   90.00
_cell.angle_beta   90.00
_cell.angle_gamma   90.00
#
_symmetry.space_group_name_H-M   'P 1'
#
loop_
_entity.id
_entity.type
_entity.pdbx_description
1 polymer ?
#
loop_
_entity_poly.entity_id
_entity_poly.type
_entity_poly.pdbx_seq_one_letter_code
_entity_poly.pdbx_strand_id
1 'polypeptide(L)'
;TNEEIAKRIKTGIQETTGLTCSIGIAPNKLLAKIASDMQKPDGLTILTEADIEAKVWPMPIRKLYGVGPKTEGHLKQIGIETIGQLAALPVEKLIDHFGNSYGDYLYDASRGVDDSPLVTHWEPKSLSRETTFQEDVRNWQVIAGTLAGLTREVVADMRKNGYKAKTITIKMRFSDFETFTRAVTIADFTDSEEEIRKAAFACLKRIDLNKPIRLVGVRTSNLKKSVIDSV
;
A
#
# COMPACT_ATOMS: atom_id res chain seq x y z
N THR A 1 -1.88 -31.73 -8.22
CA THR A 1 -2.34 -31.13 -6.95
C THR A 1 -1.87 -29.69 -6.84
N ASN A 2 -2.43 -28.88 -5.92
CA ASN A 2 -1.96 -27.50 -5.67
C ASN A 2 -0.47 -27.47 -5.28
N GLU A 3 -0.01 -28.48 -4.54
CA GLU A 3 1.39 -28.62 -4.15
C GLU A 3 2.33 -28.83 -5.34
N GLU A 4 1.95 -29.67 -6.31
CA GLU A 4 2.73 -29.89 -7.54
C GLU A 4 2.85 -28.61 -8.37
N ILE A 5 1.77 -27.83 -8.46
CA ILE A 5 1.78 -26.53 -9.15
C ILE A 5 2.78 -25.59 -8.46
N ALA A 6 2.75 -25.49 -7.14
CA ALA A 6 3.67 -24.65 -6.38
C ALA A 6 5.13 -25.10 -6.56
N LYS A 7 5.42 -26.41 -6.54
CA LYS A 7 6.76 -26.94 -6.82
C LYS A 7 7.25 -26.55 -8.21
N ARG A 8 6.40 -26.70 -9.23
CA ARG A 8 6.73 -26.27 -10.61
C ARG A 8 7.02 -24.77 -10.70
N ILE A 9 6.27 -23.93 -10.00
CA ILE A 9 6.52 -22.49 -9.94
C ILE A 9 7.89 -22.19 -9.31
N LYS A 10 8.21 -22.81 -8.17
CA LYS A 10 9.51 -22.63 -7.50
C LYS A 10 10.67 -23.03 -8.42
N THR A 11 10.58 -24.21 -9.05
CA THR A 11 11.56 -24.70 -10.02
C THR A 11 11.72 -23.72 -11.18
N GLY A 12 10.62 -23.29 -11.80
CA GLY A 12 10.67 -22.36 -12.94
C GLY A 12 11.29 -21.00 -12.59
N ILE A 13 11.00 -20.45 -11.40
CA ILE A 13 11.63 -19.20 -10.92
C ILE A 13 13.13 -19.39 -10.72
N GLN A 14 13.55 -20.49 -10.07
CA GLN A 14 14.96 -20.78 -9.82
C GLN A 14 15.74 -20.97 -11.13
N GLU A 15 15.20 -21.75 -12.07
CA GLU A 15 15.83 -22.03 -13.36
C GLU A 15 15.96 -20.77 -14.22
N THR A 16 14.94 -19.91 -14.22
CA THR A 16 14.91 -18.71 -15.08
C THR A 16 15.71 -17.55 -14.50
N THR A 17 15.70 -17.39 -13.17
CA THR A 17 16.21 -16.16 -12.52
C THR A 17 17.37 -16.41 -11.56
N GLY A 18 17.63 -17.66 -11.18
CA GLY A 18 18.60 -18.01 -10.13
C GLY A 18 18.13 -17.69 -8.70
N LEU A 19 16.90 -17.18 -8.52
CA LEU A 19 16.35 -16.77 -7.23
C LEU A 19 15.39 -17.83 -6.67
N THR A 20 15.38 -17.98 -5.34
CA THR A 20 14.39 -18.82 -4.64
C THR A 20 13.15 -18.02 -4.23
N CYS A 21 12.03 -18.70 -4.00
CA CYS A 21 10.82 -18.09 -3.46
C CYS A 21 10.14 -19.01 -2.44
N SER A 22 9.39 -18.45 -1.50
CA SER A 22 8.52 -19.22 -0.62
C SER A 22 7.07 -19.12 -1.05
N ILE A 23 6.34 -20.23 -1.01
CA ILE A 23 4.93 -20.30 -1.44
C ILE A 23 4.05 -20.79 -0.28
N GLY A 24 2.92 -20.11 -0.08
CA GLY A 24 1.85 -20.52 0.82
C GLY A 24 0.62 -20.95 0.02
N ILE A 25 0.04 -22.10 0.34
CA ILE A 25 -1.22 -22.59 -0.24
C ILE A 25 -2.27 -22.59 0.88
N ALA A 26 -3.40 -21.92 0.67
CA ALA A 26 -4.50 -21.89 1.62
C ALA A 26 -5.85 -21.58 0.93
N PRO A 27 -6.99 -21.72 1.64
CA PRO A 27 -8.33 -21.47 1.09
C PRO A 27 -8.60 -20.01 0.68
N ASN A 28 -7.88 -19.05 1.28
CA ASN A 28 -8.05 -17.62 0.99
C ASN A 28 -6.71 -16.86 1.02
N LYS A 29 -6.73 -15.60 0.58
CA LYS A 29 -5.52 -14.76 0.42
C LYS A 29 -4.84 -14.46 1.75
N LEU A 30 -5.63 -14.17 2.79
CA LEU A 30 -5.15 -13.96 4.15
C LEU A 30 -4.29 -15.14 4.64
N LEU A 31 -4.84 -16.35 4.66
CA LEU A 31 -4.14 -17.54 5.13
C LEU A 31 -2.97 -17.90 4.21
N ALA A 32 -3.10 -17.71 2.90
CA ALA A 32 -2.00 -17.96 1.96
C ALA A 32 -0.82 -17.01 2.22
N LYS A 33 -1.09 -15.75 2.56
CA LYS A 33 -0.06 -14.78 2.94
C LYS A 33 0.64 -15.18 4.24
N ILE A 34 -0.11 -15.67 5.24
CA ILE A 34 0.48 -16.19 6.49
C ILE A 34 1.35 -17.41 6.20
N ALA A 35 0.81 -18.41 5.49
CA ALA A 35 1.51 -19.62 5.09
C ALA A 35 2.84 -19.33 4.37
N SER A 36 2.85 -18.37 3.44
CA SER A 36 4.05 -18.01 2.66
C SER A 36 5.22 -17.50 3.51
N ASP A 37 4.97 -17.04 4.74
CA ASP A 37 6.01 -16.54 5.64
C ASP A 37 6.48 -17.57 6.68
N MET A 38 5.76 -18.69 6.87
CA MET A 38 6.00 -19.63 7.96
C MET A 38 7.33 -20.39 7.83
N GLN A 39 7.71 -20.77 6.60
CA GLN A 39 8.89 -21.57 6.31
C GLN A 39 9.89 -20.82 5.42
N LYS A 40 9.97 -19.49 5.54
CA LYS A 40 11.00 -18.72 4.84
C LYS A 40 12.41 -19.03 5.41
N PRO A 41 13.45 -19.01 4.57
CA PRO A 41 13.45 -18.85 3.10
C PRO A 41 13.13 -20.17 2.36
N ASP A 42 12.79 -20.06 1.07
CA ASP A 42 12.56 -21.21 0.16
C ASP A 42 11.52 -22.28 0.61
N GLY A 43 10.66 -21.98 1.59
CA GLY A 43 9.62 -22.90 2.03
C GLY A 43 8.43 -23.12 1.09
N LEU A 44 7.66 -24.16 1.38
CA LEU A 44 6.34 -24.44 0.80
C LEU A 44 5.41 -24.87 1.93
N THR A 45 4.44 -24.03 2.28
CA THR A 45 3.53 -24.30 3.41
C THR A 45 2.10 -24.42 2.92
N ILE A 46 1.40 -25.44 3.39
CA ILE A 46 -0.03 -25.63 3.16
C ILE A 46 -0.75 -25.39 4.49
N LEU A 47 -1.75 -24.50 4.46
CA LEU A 47 -2.67 -24.27 5.56
C LEU A 47 -4.09 -24.59 5.11
N THR A 48 -4.86 -25.22 5.98
CA THR A 48 -6.29 -25.47 5.85
C THR A 48 -7.03 -24.80 7.00
N GLU A 49 -8.36 -24.77 6.95
CA GLU A 49 -9.16 -24.22 8.07
C GLU A 49 -8.92 -24.98 9.38
N ALA A 50 -8.72 -26.30 9.30
CA ALA A 50 -8.40 -27.14 10.45
C ALA A 50 -7.04 -26.80 11.10
N ASP A 51 -6.16 -26.11 10.38
CA ASP A 51 -4.86 -25.70 10.89
C ASP A 51 -4.90 -24.37 11.68
N ILE A 52 -5.99 -23.61 11.62
CA ILE A 52 -6.05 -22.25 12.17
C ILE A 52 -5.78 -22.26 13.68
N GLU A 53 -6.51 -23.08 14.43
CA GLU A 53 -6.38 -23.13 15.89
C GLU A 53 -5.00 -23.62 16.32
N ALA A 54 -4.48 -24.67 15.68
CA ALA A 54 -3.22 -25.29 16.07
C ALA A 54 -1.98 -24.52 15.59
N LYS A 55 -2.04 -23.85 14.43
CA LYS A 55 -0.88 -23.24 13.77
C LYS A 55 -0.94 -21.71 13.70
N VAL A 56 -2.12 -21.12 13.50
CA VAL A 56 -2.27 -19.67 13.28
C VAL A 56 -2.53 -18.92 14.59
N TRP A 57 -3.47 -19.39 15.42
CA TRP A 57 -3.80 -18.73 16.68
C TRP A 57 -2.64 -18.55 17.66
N PRO A 58 -1.67 -19.49 17.78
CA PRO A 58 -0.51 -19.30 18.65
C PRO A 58 0.47 -18.24 18.14
N MET A 59 0.35 -17.78 16.89
CA MET A 59 1.28 -16.82 16.33
C MET A 59 1.14 -15.44 16.99
N PRO A 60 2.24 -14.66 17.07
CA PRO A 60 2.16 -13.26 17.47
C PRO A 60 1.18 -12.48 16.60
N ILE A 61 0.45 -11.54 17.21
CA ILE A 61 -0.58 -10.75 16.53
C ILE A 61 -0.06 -9.99 15.30
N ARG A 62 1.23 -9.66 15.30
CA ARG A 62 1.93 -9.01 14.19
C ARG A 62 1.99 -9.85 12.91
N LYS A 63 1.76 -11.16 13.00
CA LYS A 63 1.70 -12.08 11.86
C LYS A 63 0.35 -12.02 11.13
N LEU A 64 -0.69 -11.49 11.76
CA LEU A 64 -1.97 -11.29 11.09
C LEU A 64 -1.82 -10.23 9.99
N TYR A 65 -2.22 -10.58 8.77
CA TYR A 65 -2.23 -9.61 7.67
C TYR A 65 -3.09 -8.39 8.07
N GLY A 66 -2.71 -7.20 7.62
CA GLY A 66 -3.39 -5.96 8.01
C GLY A 66 -3.05 -5.42 9.40
N VAL A 67 -2.37 -6.17 10.29
CA VAL A 67 -1.91 -5.65 11.60
C VAL A 67 -0.49 -5.09 11.49
N GLY A 68 -0.37 -3.76 11.47
CA GLY A 68 0.91 -3.03 11.48
C GLY A 68 1.46 -2.75 12.90
N PRO A 69 2.67 -2.16 13.03
CA PRO A 69 3.28 -1.88 14.34
C PRO A 69 2.43 -0.99 15.26
N LYS A 70 1.69 -0.04 14.69
CA LYS A 70 0.77 0.83 15.45
C LYS A 70 -0.41 0.03 16.02
N THR A 71 -1.07 -0.77 15.18
CA THR A 71 -2.18 -1.63 15.62
C THR A 71 -1.71 -2.66 16.62
N GLU A 72 -0.56 -3.30 16.39
CA GLU A 72 0.07 -4.21 17.35
C GLU A 72 0.31 -3.54 18.71
N GLY A 73 0.84 -2.31 18.72
CA GLY A 73 1.04 -1.55 19.96
C GLY A 73 -0.26 -1.32 20.73
N HIS A 74 -1.33 -0.92 20.04
CA HIS A 74 -2.66 -0.73 20.65
C HIS A 74 -3.22 -2.06 21.18
N LEU A 75 -3.14 -3.14 20.39
CA LEU A 75 -3.61 -4.47 20.80
C LEU A 75 -2.86 -4.98 22.04
N LYS A 76 -1.54 -4.78 22.11
CA LYS A 76 -0.75 -5.13 23.30
C LYS A 76 -1.13 -4.34 24.53
N GLN A 77 -1.48 -3.05 24.38
CA GLN A 77 -1.97 -2.22 25.50
C GLN A 77 -3.28 -2.75 26.11
N ILE A 78 -4.10 -3.44 25.32
CA ILE A 78 -5.33 -4.10 25.79
C ILE A 78 -5.14 -5.60 26.07
N GLY A 79 -3.88 -6.07 26.19
CA GLY A 79 -3.54 -7.44 26.59
C GLY A 79 -3.61 -8.50 25.47
N ILE A 80 -3.65 -8.09 24.20
CA ILE A 80 -3.72 -8.98 23.05
C ILE A 80 -2.34 -9.08 22.38
N GLU A 81 -1.71 -10.24 22.52
CA GLU A 81 -0.38 -10.57 21.99
C GLU A 81 -0.42 -11.61 20.87
N THR A 82 -1.42 -12.49 20.83
CA THR A 82 -1.56 -13.56 19.83
C THR A 82 -2.81 -13.40 18.97
N ILE A 83 -2.80 -14.06 17.80
CA ILE A 83 -3.98 -14.09 16.90
C ILE A 83 -5.17 -14.76 17.60
N GLY A 84 -4.93 -15.83 18.37
CA GLY A 84 -5.98 -16.53 19.10
C GLY A 84 -6.63 -15.67 20.19
N GLN A 85 -5.85 -14.83 20.88
CA GLN A 85 -6.40 -13.87 21.84
C GLN A 85 -7.31 -12.84 21.16
N LEU A 86 -6.92 -12.34 19.97
CA LEU A 86 -7.78 -11.47 19.18
C LEU A 86 -9.06 -12.21 18.73
N ALA A 87 -8.93 -13.46 18.29
CA ALA A 87 -10.05 -14.31 17.87
C ALA A 87 -11.00 -14.69 19.01
N ALA A 88 -10.61 -14.51 20.27
CA ALA A 88 -11.48 -14.72 21.42
C ALA A 88 -12.32 -13.48 21.76
N LEU A 89 -12.01 -12.31 21.19
CA LEU A 89 -12.77 -11.09 21.45
C LEU A 89 -14.10 -11.06 20.68
N PRO A 90 -15.15 -10.50 21.31
CA PRO A 90 -16.41 -10.18 20.62
C PRO A 90 -16.19 -9.03 19.63
N VAL A 91 -16.95 -9.02 18.54
CA VAL A 91 -16.79 -8.04 17.44
C VAL A 91 -17.01 -6.61 17.92
N GLU A 92 -17.93 -6.40 18.86
CA GLU A 92 -18.29 -5.08 19.38
C GLU A 92 -17.08 -4.39 20.03
N LYS A 93 -16.26 -5.14 20.78
CA LYS A 93 -15.02 -4.58 21.36
C LYS A 93 -14.03 -4.16 20.29
N LEU A 94 -13.91 -4.92 19.21
CA LEU A 94 -13.01 -4.57 18.11
C LEU A 94 -13.51 -3.33 17.37
N ILE A 95 -14.81 -3.22 17.17
CA ILE A 95 -15.45 -2.03 16.60
C ILE A 95 -15.21 -0.80 17.50
N ASP A 96 -15.36 -0.92 18.81
CA ASP A 96 -15.14 0.19 19.75
C ASP A 96 -13.70 0.72 19.70
N HIS A 97 -12.70 -0.18 19.58
CA HIS A 97 -11.29 0.19 19.54
C HIS A 97 -10.82 0.69 18.15
N PHE A 98 -11.38 0.16 17.07
CA PHE A 98 -10.81 0.28 15.71
C PHE A 98 -11.78 0.86 14.66
N GLY A 99 -13.03 1.12 15.05
CA GLY A 99 -14.13 1.52 14.17
C GLY A 99 -14.69 0.35 13.36
N ASN A 100 -15.93 0.49 12.86
CA ASN A 100 -16.70 -0.57 12.21
C ASN A 100 -15.87 -1.40 11.20
N SER A 101 -15.41 -0.76 10.12
CA SER A 101 -14.78 -1.48 9.02
C SER A 101 -13.50 -2.23 9.41
N TYR A 102 -12.67 -1.68 10.29
CA TYR A 102 -11.42 -2.33 10.67
C TYR A 102 -11.61 -3.31 11.83
N GLY A 103 -12.57 -3.04 12.73
CA GLY A 103 -13.01 -3.97 13.77
C GLY A 103 -13.58 -5.27 13.18
N ASP A 104 -14.49 -5.15 12.20
CA ASP A 104 -15.05 -6.29 11.47
C ASP A 104 -13.94 -7.10 10.78
N TYR A 105 -13.02 -6.41 10.10
CA TYR A 105 -11.88 -7.05 9.46
C TYR A 105 -11.01 -7.83 10.46
N LEU A 106 -10.66 -7.25 11.61
CA LEU A 106 -9.85 -7.92 12.62
C LEU A 106 -10.57 -9.14 13.20
N TYR A 107 -11.89 -9.04 13.38
CA TYR A 107 -12.72 -10.14 13.85
C TYR A 107 -12.68 -11.34 12.91
N ASP A 108 -12.94 -11.12 11.62
CA ASP A 108 -12.95 -12.17 10.60
C ASP A 108 -11.53 -12.72 10.35
N ALA A 109 -10.56 -11.82 10.19
CA ALA A 109 -9.20 -12.21 9.85
C ALA A 109 -8.54 -13.04 10.96
N SER A 110 -8.79 -12.72 12.23
CA SER A 110 -8.26 -13.52 13.35
C SER A 110 -8.81 -14.96 13.39
N ARG A 111 -9.98 -15.17 12.77
CA ARG A 111 -10.63 -16.48 12.59
C ARG A 111 -10.33 -17.12 11.23
N GLY A 112 -9.39 -16.54 10.47
CA GLY A 112 -8.97 -17.03 9.16
C GLY A 112 -9.98 -16.80 8.04
N VAL A 113 -10.99 -15.94 8.24
CA VAL A 113 -12.01 -15.61 7.25
C VAL A 113 -11.55 -14.43 6.39
N ASP A 114 -11.61 -14.60 5.07
CA ASP A 114 -11.33 -13.56 4.06
C ASP A 114 -12.04 -13.93 2.75
N ASP A 115 -13.22 -13.36 2.54
CA ASP A 115 -14.03 -13.57 1.33
C ASP A 115 -13.64 -12.65 0.18
N SER A 116 -12.58 -11.85 0.32
CA SER A 116 -12.21 -10.89 -0.70
C SER A 116 -11.75 -11.62 -1.98
N PRO A 117 -12.30 -11.28 -3.15
CA PRO A 117 -12.03 -12.03 -4.37
C PRO A 117 -10.58 -11.86 -4.83
N LEU A 118 -10.10 -12.81 -5.63
CA LEU A 118 -8.85 -12.63 -6.36
C LEU A 118 -9.06 -11.59 -7.46
N VAL A 119 -8.49 -10.41 -7.27
CA VAL A 119 -8.55 -9.31 -8.24
C VAL A 119 -7.25 -9.32 -9.06
N THR A 120 -7.34 -9.73 -10.33
CA THR A 120 -6.19 -9.84 -11.24
C THR A 120 -5.95 -8.58 -12.06
N HIS A 121 -6.91 -7.66 -12.09
CA HIS A 121 -6.80 -6.36 -12.74
C HIS A 121 -7.29 -5.27 -11.79
N TRP A 122 -6.63 -4.12 -11.80
CA TRP A 122 -7.09 -2.96 -11.02
C TRP A 122 -6.86 -1.68 -11.82
N GLU A 123 -7.81 -0.76 -11.75
CA GLU A 123 -7.59 0.60 -12.24
C GLU A 123 -6.97 1.44 -11.12
N PRO A 124 -5.86 2.14 -11.38
CA PRO A 124 -5.25 3.00 -10.39
C PRO A 124 -6.21 4.11 -10.00
N LYS A 125 -6.43 4.29 -8.68
CA LYS A 125 -7.18 5.45 -8.16
C LYS A 125 -6.38 6.75 -8.20
N SER A 126 -5.05 6.63 -8.31
CA SER A 126 -4.12 7.75 -8.41
C SER A 126 -2.77 7.28 -8.95
N LEU A 127 -2.02 8.22 -9.53
CA LEU A 127 -0.61 8.04 -9.92
C LEU A 127 0.23 9.06 -9.15
N SER A 128 1.42 8.68 -8.69
CA SER A 128 2.26 9.58 -7.89
C SER A 128 3.74 9.28 -8.03
N ARG A 129 4.55 10.34 -7.90
CA ARG A 129 6.01 10.27 -7.84
C ARG A 129 6.47 11.10 -6.64
N GLU A 130 7.40 10.55 -5.87
CA GLU A 130 8.01 11.25 -4.73
C GLU A 130 9.49 10.94 -4.63
N THR A 131 10.25 11.91 -4.13
CA THR A 131 11.69 11.79 -3.86
C THR A 131 11.93 12.11 -2.41
N THR A 132 12.54 11.17 -1.71
CA THR A 132 13.19 11.41 -0.42
C THR A 132 14.62 11.83 -0.71
N PHE A 133 15.03 13.02 -0.29
CA PHE A 133 16.37 13.55 -0.57
C PHE A 133 17.46 12.74 0.14
N GLN A 134 18.74 12.90 -0.22
CA GLN A 134 19.81 12.28 0.58
C GLN A 134 20.07 13.08 1.86
N GLU A 135 20.09 14.39 1.74
CA GLU A 135 20.20 15.36 2.84
C GLU A 135 18.97 16.29 2.83
N ASP A 136 18.60 16.84 3.98
CA ASP A 136 17.44 17.74 4.07
C ASP A 136 17.70 19.07 3.33
N VAL A 137 16.75 19.47 2.47
CA VAL A 137 16.93 20.56 1.53
C VAL A 137 16.18 21.82 1.97
N ARG A 138 16.88 22.96 2.05
CA ARG A 138 16.25 24.30 2.17
C ARG A 138 16.21 25.08 0.86
N ASN A 139 17.05 24.72 -0.09
CA ASN A 139 17.20 25.44 -1.35
C ASN A 139 15.93 25.31 -2.20
N TRP A 140 15.25 26.43 -2.43
CA TRP A 140 14.01 26.49 -3.20
C TRP A 140 14.18 26.00 -4.64
N GLN A 141 15.28 26.34 -5.30
CA GLN A 141 15.55 25.94 -6.68
C GLN A 141 15.70 24.43 -6.80
N VAL A 142 16.32 23.78 -5.82
CA VAL A 142 16.40 22.31 -5.76
C VAL A 142 15.01 21.71 -5.58
N ILE A 143 14.22 22.20 -4.60
CA ILE A 143 12.86 21.70 -4.34
C ILE A 143 11.95 21.87 -5.57
N ALA A 144 11.96 23.06 -6.18
CA ALA A 144 11.19 23.38 -7.37
C ALA A 144 11.62 22.55 -8.58
N GLY A 145 12.92 22.37 -8.79
CA GLY A 145 13.48 21.54 -9.85
C GLY A 145 13.05 20.08 -9.70
N THR A 146 13.15 19.52 -8.49
CA THR A 146 12.70 18.15 -8.19
C THR A 146 11.20 18.00 -8.41
N LEU A 147 10.37 18.92 -7.90
CA LEU A 147 8.92 18.86 -8.11
C LEU A 147 8.54 18.93 -9.60
N ALA A 148 9.23 19.75 -10.39
CA ALA A 148 9.03 19.83 -11.83
C ALA A 148 9.39 18.50 -12.52
N GLY A 149 10.52 17.89 -12.15
CA GLY A 149 10.92 16.57 -12.64
C GLY A 149 9.89 15.48 -12.32
N LEU A 150 9.45 15.40 -11.06
CA LEU A 150 8.42 14.45 -10.63
C LEU A 150 7.08 14.68 -11.34
N THR A 151 6.75 15.94 -11.65
CA THR A 151 5.55 16.28 -12.43
C THR A 151 5.64 15.73 -13.85
N ARG A 152 6.78 15.88 -14.52
CA ARG A 152 7.00 15.30 -15.84
C ARG A 152 6.86 13.78 -15.82
N GLU A 153 7.46 13.12 -14.83
CA GLU A 153 7.40 11.66 -14.69
C GLU A 153 5.96 11.16 -14.47
N VAL A 154 5.20 11.78 -13.55
CA VAL A 154 3.82 11.34 -13.30
C VAL A 154 2.91 11.58 -14.51
N VAL A 155 3.15 12.64 -15.28
CA VAL A 155 2.42 12.88 -16.54
C VAL A 155 2.78 11.86 -17.61
N ALA A 156 4.06 11.50 -17.73
CA ALA A 156 4.49 10.43 -18.63
C ALA A 156 3.83 9.09 -18.26
N ASP A 157 3.76 8.75 -16.96
CA ASP A 157 3.05 7.57 -16.48
C ASP A 157 1.55 7.64 -16.80
N MET A 158 0.91 8.78 -16.56
CA MET A 158 -0.50 9.00 -16.89
C MET A 158 -0.77 8.75 -18.37
N ARG A 159 0.00 9.37 -19.28
CA ARG A 159 -0.14 9.20 -20.72
C ARG A 159 0.09 7.76 -21.16
N LYS A 160 1.15 7.12 -20.66
CA LYS A 160 1.47 5.71 -20.94
C LYS A 160 0.32 4.78 -20.56
N ASN A 161 -0.36 5.07 -19.46
CA ASN A 161 -1.48 4.27 -18.97
C ASN A 161 -2.85 4.77 -19.48
N GLY A 162 -2.88 5.77 -20.37
CA GLY A 162 -4.10 6.31 -20.97
C GLY A 162 -5.00 7.07 -19.99
N TYR A 163 -4.44 7.76 -18.99
CA TYR A 163 -5.19 8.51 -17.99
C TYR A 163 -5.00 10.04 -18.12
N LYS A 164 -6.09 10.76 -17.85
CA LYS A 164 -6.09 12.18 -17.45
C LYS A 164 -6.49 12.29 -15.99
N ALA A 165 -6.10 13.37 -15.33
CA ALA A 165 -6.39 13.61 -13.91
C ALA A 165 -7.06 14.95 -13.69
N LYS A 166 -7.83 15.05 -12.61
CA LYS A 166 -8.52 16.28 -12.22
C LYS A 166 -8.01 16.88 -10.91
N THR A 167 -7.43 16.07 -10.04
CA THR A 167 -6.94 16.51 -8.73
C THR A 167 -5.44 16.34 -8.62
N ILE A 168 -4.74 17.44 -8.34
CA ILE A 168 -3.30 17.48 -8.17
C ILE A 168 -3.02 17.72 -6.69
N THR A 169 -2.27 16.82 -6.07
CA THR A 169 -1.87 16.89 -4.68
C THR A 169 -0.35 16.90 -4.61
N ILE A 170 0.21 17.78 -3.79
CA ILE A 170 1.60 17.71 -3.39
C ILE A 170 1.69 17.16 -1.97
N LYS A 171 2.76 16.41 -1.72
CA LYS A 171 3.18 15.95 -0.40
C LYS A 171 4.55 16.54 -0.11
N MET A 172 4.72 17.11 1.07
CA MET A 172 6.01 17.51 1.59
C MET A 172 6.22 16.90 2.97
N ARG A 173 7.42 16.43 3.24
CA ARG A 173 7.85 16.01 4.57
C ARG A 173 9.02 16.85 5.00
N PHE A 174 8.95 17.40 6.21
CA PHE A 174 10.04 18.15 6.82
C PHE A 174 11.06 17.21 7.50
N SER A 175 12.19 17.76 7.92
CA SER A 175 13.29 17.04 8.60
C SER A 175 12.86 16.38 9.92
N ASP A 176 11.81 16.89 10.57
CA ASP A 176 11.19 16.31 11.77
C ASP A 176 10.11 15.26 11.46
N PHE A 177 10.02 14.84 10.19
CA PHE A 177 9.06 13.87 9.66
C PHE A 177 7.59 14.35 9.65
N GLU A 178 7.31 15.60 10.02
CA GLU A 178 6.00 16.21 9.84
C GLU A 178 5.65 16.25 8.35
N THR A 179 4.47 15.75 7.98
CA THR A 179 4.06 15.59 6.58
C THR A 179 2.84 16.47 6.27
N PHE A 180 2.99 17.35 5.29
CA PHE A 180 1.94 18.22 4.80
C PHE A 180 1.49 17.81 3.41
N THR A 181 0.18 17.91 3.17
CA THR A 181 -0.40 17.73 1.86
C THR A 181 -1.27 18.94 1.49
N ARG A 182 -1.19 19.35 0.22
CA ARG A 182 -2.08 20.36 -0.35
C ARG A 182 -2.59 19.85 -1.68
N ALA A 183 -3.89 19.96 -1.89
CA ALA A 183 -4.55 19.50 -3.10
C ALA A 183 -5.31 20.65 -3.77
N VAL A 184 -5.44 20.56 -5.09
CA VAL A 184 -6.33 21.40 -5.89
C VAL A 184 -7.00 20.52 -6.94
N THR A 185 -8.30 20.73 -7.13
CA THR A 185 -9.07 20.12 -8.21
C THR A 185 -9.32 21.18 -9.28
N ILE A 186 -8.90 20.91 -10.50
CA ILE A 186 -9.07 21.81 -11.66
C ILE A 186 -10.40 21.52 -12.38
N ALA A 187 -10.80 22.40 -13.30
CA ALA A 187 -12.11 22.32 -13.97
C ALA A 187 -12.25 21.06 -14.85
N ASP A 188 -11.24 20.76 -15.66
CA ASP A 188 -11.24 19.67 -16.63
C ASP A 188 -10.18 18.61 -16.34
N PHE A 189 -10.39 17.40 -16.85
CA PHE A 189 -9.39 16.34 -16.79
C PHE A 189 -8.25 16.66 -17.76
N THR A 190 -7.01 16.64 -17.26
CA THR A 190 -5.83 16.97 -18.04
C THR A 190 -4.73 15.93 -17.92
N ASP A 191 -3.94 15.81 -18.96
CA ASP A 191 -2.62 15.18 -19.02
C ASP A 191 -1.57 16.19 -19.54
N SER A 192 -1.85 17.49 -19.43
CA SER A 192 -0.91 18.56 -19.73
C SER A 192 0.09 18.73 -18.58
N GLU A 193 1.38 18.54 -18.87
CA GLU A 193 2.47 18.80 -17.92
C GLU A 193 2.43 20.25 -17.42
N GLU A 194 2.13 21.21 -18.30
CA GLU A 194 2.09 22.62 -17.92
C GLU A 194 0.99 22.91 -16.89
N GLU A 195 -0.22 22.41 -17.13
CA GLU A 195 -1.36 22.63 -16.23
C GLU A 195 -1.15 21.95 -14.88
N ILE A 196 -0.68 20.70 -14.90
CA ILE A 196 -0.41 19.94 -13.67
C ILE A 196 0.73 20.58 -12.88
N ARG A 197 1.78 21.05 -13.56
CA ARG A 197 2.89 21.78 -12.92
C ARG A 197 2.39 23.07 -12.30
N LYS A 198 1.60 23.87 -13.02
CA LYS A 198 1.01 25.11 -12.49
C LYS A 198 0.16 24.83 -11.25
N ALA A 199 -0.67 23.79 -11.27
CA ALA A 199 -1.48 23.36 -10.14
C ALA A 199 -0.64 22.88 -8.94
N ALA A 200 0.42 22.09 -9.19
CA ALA A 200 1.33 21.63 -8.15
C ALA A 200 2.07 22.80 -7.47
N PHE A 201 2.59 23.75 -8.24
CA PHE A 201 3.25 24.94 -7.70
C PHE A 201 2.26 25.89 -6.97
N ALA A 202 1.01 25.99 -7.43
CA ALA A 202 -0.02 26.72 -6.70
C ALA A 202 -0.33 26.07 -5.34
N CYS A 203 -0.27 24.74 -5.26
CA CYS A 203 -0.35 24.04 -3.98
C CYS A 203 0.87 24.33 -3.11
N LEU A 204 2.07 24.36 -3.70
CA LEU A 204 3.34 24.50 -2.97
C LEU A 204 3.43 25.85 -2.27
N LYS A 205 2.95 26.91 -2.92
CA LYS A 205 2.84 28.26 -2.33
C LYS A 205 1.96 28.33 -1.08
N ARG A 206 1.11 27.33 -0.81
CA ARG A 206 0.24 27.24 0.37
C ARG A 206 0.85 26.44 1.52
N ILE A 207 2.13 26.08 1.42
CA ILE A 207 2.90 25.41 2.46
C ILE A 207 3.94 26.41 2.95
N ASP A 208 4.00 26.62 4.26
CA ASP A 208 5.04 27.42 4.89
C ASP A 208 6.34 26.61 4.95
N LEU A 209 7.37 27.05 4.22
CA LEU A 209 8.65 26.36 4.09
C LEU A 209 9.63 26.78 5.19
N ASN A 210 9.19 26.66 6.44
CA ASN A 210 9.95 27.12 7.61
C ASN A 210 11.01 26.11 8.11
N LYS A 211 10.97 24.86 7.64
CA LYS A 211 11.89 23.77 8.00
C LYS A 211 12.55 23.16 6.74
N PRO A 212 13.73 22.54 6.86
CA PRO A 212 14.32 21.73 5.79
C PRO A 212 13.37 20.63 5.30
N ILE A 213 13.39 20.37 4.00
CA ILE A 213 12.55 19.36 3.34
C ILE A 213 13.30 18.03 3.22
N ARG A 214 12.70 16.97 3.76
CA ARG A 214 13.16 15.57 3.67
C ARG A 214 12.64 14.87 2.42
N LEU A 215 11.38 15.17 2.02
CA LEU A 215 10.72 14.56 0.86
C LEU A 215 9.78 15.55 0.18
N VAL A 216 9.73 15.47 -1.15
CA VAL A 216 8.72 16.14 -1.99
C VAL A 216 8.05 15.12 -2.91
N GLY A 217 6.76 15.26 -3.15
CA GLY A 217 6.01 14.39 -4.04
C GLY A 217 4.84 15.08 -4.71
N VAL A 218 4.46 14.57 -5.87
CA VAL A 218 3.26 14.95 -6.61
C VAL A 218 2.40 13.70 -6.83
N ARG A 219 1.10 13.86 -6.66
CA ARG A 219 0.08 12.85 -6.85
C ARG A 219 -1.04 13.41 -7.70
N THR A 220 -1.45 12.66 -8.70
CA THR A 220 -2.63 12.92 -9.51
C THR A 220 -3.71 11.90 -9.16
N SER A 221 -4.94 12.38 -8.94
CA SER A 221 -6.09 11.54 -8.58
C SER A 221 -7.35 12.09 -9.25
N ASN A 222 -8.48 11.38 -9.04
CA ASN A 222 -9.69 11.58 -9.84
C ASN A 222 -9.30 11.40 -11.31
N LEU A 223 -8.96 10.16 -11.65
CA LEU A 223 -8.45 9.78 -12.95
C LEU A 223 -9.61 9.42 -13.88
N LYS A 224 -9.46 9.74 -15.16
CA LYS A 224 -10.37 9.33 -16.24
C LYS A 224 -9.53 8.73 -17.36
N LYS A 225 -9.95 7.57 -17.89
CA LYS A 225 -9.34 7.03 -19.10
C LYS A 225 -9.59 7.99 -20.26
N SER A 226 -8.52 8.39 -20.93
CA SER A 226 -8.61 8.96 -22.27
C SER A 226 -9.17 7.87 -23.17
N VAL A 227 -10.31 8.14 -23.82
CA VAL A 227 -10.79 7.27 -24.89
C VAL A 227 -9.72 7.34 -25.97
N ILE A 228 -9.03 6.22 -26.21
CA ILE A 228 -8.28 6.05 -27.44
C ILE A 228 -9.37 5.73 -28.45
N ASP A 229 -9.68 6.67 -29.34
CA ASP A 229 -10.40 6.32 -30.56
C ASP A 229 -9.48 5.35 -31.31
N SER A 230 -9.77 4.06 -31.18
CA SER A 230 -9.16 3.01 -31.99
C SER A 230 -9.60 3.26 -33.43
N VAL A 231 -8.70 3.84 -34.23
CA VAL A 231 -8.75 3.83 -35.69
C VAL A 231 -8.50 2.41 -36.19
#